data_AF-A0A392MSB2-F1
#
_entry.id   AF-A0A392MSB2-F1
#
_cell.length_a   1.000
_cell.length_b   1.000
_cell.length_c   1.000
_cell.angle_alpha   90.00
_cell.angle_beta   90.00
_cell.angle_gamma   90.00
#
_symmetry.space_group_name_H-M   'P 1'
#
loop_
_entity.id
_entity.type
_entity.pdbx_description
1 polymer ?
#
loop_
_entity_poly.entity_id
_entity_poly.type
_entity_poly.pdbx_seq_one_letter_code
_entity_poly.pdbx_strand_id
1 'polypeptide(L)'
;MTDYILCFAAVCGSGWRWRRQLFAWEDELWGECCSVLANILLQVDTSDEWEWLPDPDKAYSVQGAYQVLTSSTAIERNIHGDLIWNKVVPTKVSTFVWRLLSDRLPTKYHLFVCGCLHSDSILCSAGCNVIEDVIHLFLNCPLSGAVWYDIISWVGIPCVLPDNAIALASQFGGTHDIRKSCRNCLQAI
;
A
#
# COMPACT_ATOMS: atom_id res chain seq x y z
N MET A 1 16.36 -11.25 20.32
CA MET A 1 15.88 -10.13 19.50
C MET A 1 15.66 -10.60 18.06
N THR A 2 14.80 -11.61 17.92
CA THR A 2 14.20 -12.10 16.66
C THR A 2 12.94 -12.86 17.10
N ASP A 3 11.92 -12.12 17.52
CA ASP A 3 10.64 -12.67 18.02
C ASP A 3 9.48 -12.22 17.13
N TYR A 4 9.68 -12.22 15.82
CA TYR A 4 8.60 -12.04 14.87
C TYR A 4 8.36 -13.38 14.17
N ILE A 5 7.26 -14.01 14.57
CA ILE A 5 6.69 -15.24 14.02
C ILE A 5 7.42 -16.53 14.45
N LEU A 6 7.09 -17.01 15.64
CA LEU A 6 7.19 -18.45 15.94
C LEU A 6 5.78 -18.99 16.16
N CYS A 7 5.23 -19.66 15.15
CA CYS A 7 4.20 -20.67 15.35
C CYS A 7 4.92 -21.92 15.84
N PHE A 8 4.68 -22.33 17.10
CA PHE A 8 5.08 -23.66 17.52
C PHE A 8 4.10 -24.65 16.89
N ALA A 9 4.53 -25.34 15.82
CA ALA A 9 3.95 -26.62 15.47
C ALA A 9 4.35 -27.59 16.59
N ALA A 10 3.43 -27.85 17.53
CA ALA A 10 3.58 -28.94 18.47
C ALA A 10 3.40 -30.24 17.69
N VAL A 11 4.53 -30.81 17.24
CA VAL A 11 4.65 -32.19 16.77
C VAL A 11 4.33 -33.11 17.96
N CYS A 12 3.05 -33.29 18.29
CA CYS A 12 2.51 -34.33 19.20
C CYS A 12 0.99 -34.13 19.45
N GLY A 13 0.16 -34.23 18.40
CA GLY A 13 -1.27 -34.58 18.57
C GLY A 13 -2.17 -33.60 19.35
N SER A 14 -1.78 -32.34 19.50
CA SER A 14 -2.64 -31.29 20.04
C SER A 14 -2.73 -30.17 18.99
N GLY A 15 -3.97 -29.81 18.62
CA GLY A 15 -4.26 -28.89 17.53
C GLY A 15 -3.62 -27.50 17.70
N TRP A 16 -3.73 -26.69 16.65
CA TRP A 16 -3.21 -25.33 16.58
C TRP A 16 -3.55 -24.52 17.84
N ARG A 17 -2.54 -23.94 18.48
CA ARG A 17 -2.69 -23.03 19.63
C ARG A 17 -2.23 -21.63 19.25
N TRP A 18 -3.18 -20.74 19.10
CA TRP A 18 -2.93 -19.33 18.84
C TRP A 18 -2.41 -18.62 20.11
N ARG A 19 -1.51 -17.65 19.95
CA ARG A 19 -0.97 -16.87 21.09
C ARG A 19 -2.02 -15.97 21.74
N ARG A 20 -3.05 -15.57 20.98
CA ARG A 20 -4.22 -14.81 21.42
C ARG A 20 -5.47 -15.37 20.73
N GLN A 21 -6.65 -14.97 21.20
CA GLN A 21 -7.88 -15.22 20.45
C GLN A 21 -7.81 -14.54 19.08
N LEU A 22 -8.29 -15.24 18.06
CA LEU A 22 -8.42 -14.70 16.71
C LEU A 22 -9.52 -13.63 16.72
N PHE A 23 -9.33 -12.58 15.91
CA PHE A 23 -10.41 -11.67 15.59
C PHE A 23 -11.39 -12.35 14.64
N ALA A 24 -12.62 -11.84 14.54
CA ALA A 24 -13.66 -12.44 13.70
C ALA A 24 -13.22 -12.62 12.23
N TRP A 25 -12.49 -11.65 11.67
CA TRP A 25 -11.95 -11.76 10.30
C TRP A 25 -10.77 -12.74 10.19
N GLU A 26 -10.01 -12.96 11.27
CA GLU A 26 -8.95 -13.97 11.28
C GLU A 26 -9.53 -15.39 11.40
N ASP A 27 -10.64 -15.56 12.14
CA ASP A 27 -11.39 -16.82 12.18
C ASP A 27 -12.00 -17.16 10.80
N GLU A 28 -12.50 -16.16 10.08
CA GLU A 28 -12.98 -16.33 8.70
C GLU A 28 -11.85 -16.81 7.76
N LEU A 29 -10.70 -16.12 7.77
CA LEU A 29 -9.51 -16.53 7.02
C LEU A 29 -8.99 -17.91 7.43
N TRP A 30 -9.04 -18.24 8.72
CA TRP A 30 -8.68 -19.56 9.22
C TRP A 30 -9.63 -20.64 8.70
N GLY A 31 -10.93 -20.37 8.67
CA GLY A 31 -11.94 -21.23 8.09
C GLY A 31 -11.69 -21.49 6.60
N GLU A 32 -11.36 -20.45 5.83
CA GLU A 32 -10.99 -20.58 4.42
C GLU A 32 -9.73 -21.45 4.26
N CYS A 33 -8.68 -21.20 5.06
CA CYS A 33 -7.47 -22.01 5.06
C CYS A 33 -7.76 -23.49 5.36
N CYS A 34 -8.57 -23.76 6.39
CA CYS A 34 -8.98 -25.13 6.72
C CYS A 34 -9.75 -25.78 5.56
N SER A 35 -10.59 -25.03 4.85
CA SER A 35 -11.35 -25.55 3.71
C SER A 35 -10.45 -25.95 2.54
N VAL A 36 -9.38 -25.18 2.29
CA VAL A 36 -8.36 -25.52 1.27
C VAL A 36 -7.60 -26.78 1.67
N LEU A 37 -7.23 -26.89 2.95
CA LEU A 37 -6.47 -28.02 3.47
C LEU A 37 -7.33 -29.29 3.65
N ALA A 38 -8.66 -29.16 3.77
CA ALA A 38 -9.56 -30.27 4.06
C ALA A 38 -9.50 -31.40 3.01
N ASN A 39 -9.15 -31.08 1.77
CA ASN A 39 -9.05 -32.04 0.67
C ASN A 39 -7.61 -32.53 0.41
N ILE A 40 -6.65 -32.12 1.23
CA ILE A 40 -5.24 -32.54 1.10
C ILE A 40 -5.02 -33.79 1.94
N LEU A 41 -4.64 -34.89 1.29
CA LEU A 41 -4.21 -36.11 1.96
C LEU A 41 -2.69 -36.07 2.14
N LEU A 42 -2.25 -35.92 3.39
CA LEU A 42 -0.82 -35.94 3.71
C LEU A 42 -0.26 -37.37 3.54
N GLN A 43 0.85 -37.48 2.83
CA GLN A 43 1.57 -38.73 2.65
C GLN A 43 2.61 -38.87 3.77
N VAL A 44 2.39 -39.83 4.69
CA VAL A 44 3.17 -39.96 5.94
C VAL A 44 4.60 -40.45 5.69
N ASP A 45 4.84 -41.14 4.58
CA ASP A 45 6.12 -41.80 4.27
C ASP A 45 6.95 -41.06 3.20
N THR A 46 6.51 -39.88 2.78
CA THR A 46 7.23 -39.04 1.81
C THR A 46 7.74 -37.79 2.50
N SER A 47 9.00 -37.42 2.25
CA SER A 47 9.52 -36.14 2.68
C SER A 47 8.92 -35.02 1.83
N ASP A 48 8.57 -33.90 2.47
CA ASP A 48 8.20 -32.68 1.75
C ASP A 48 9.40 -32.15 0.95
N GLU A 49 9.14 -31.70 -0.28
CA GLU A 49 10.12 -31.05 -1.15
C GLU A 49 9.62 -29.67 -1.59
N TRP A 50 10.55 -28.72 -1.75
CA TRP A 50 10.24 -27.40 -2.27
C TRP A 50 10.20 -27.42 -3.80
N GLU A 51 9.02 -27.20 -4.37
CA GLU A 51 8.85 -27.07 -5.81
C GLU A 51 8.89 -25.60 -6.25
N TRP A 52 9.69 -25.30 -7.28
CA TRP A 52 9.70 -23.98 -7.92
C TRP A 52 8.72 -23.98 -9.10
N LEU A 53 7.45 -23.66 -8.81
CA LEU A 53 6.35 -23.70 -9.80
C LEU A 53 6.63 -22.99 -11.14
N PRO A 54 7.35 -21.84 -11.20
CA PRO A 54 7.61 -21.18 -12.48
C PRO A 54 8.53 -21.95 -13.43
N ASP A 55 9.33 -22.89 -12.93
CA ASP A 55 10.17 -23.76 -13.75
C ASP A 55 10.33 -25.12 -13.04
N PRO A 56 9.35 -26.04 -13.16
CA PRO A 56 9.34 -27.30 -12.39
C PRO A 56 10.54 -28.21 -12.69
N ASP A 57 11.12 -28.08 -13.89
CA ASP A 57 12.30 -28.84 -14.31
C ASP A 57 13.61 -28.28 -13.72
N LYS A 58 13.60 -27.03 -13.25
CA LYS A 58 14.78 -26.38 -12.66
C LYS A 58 14.52 -26.00 -11.22
N ALA A 59 15.47 -26.33 -10.35
CA ALA A 59 15.47 -25.80 -8.99
C ALA A 59 15.42 -24.26 -8.99
N TYR A 60 14.91 -23.71 -7.89
CA TYR A 60 14.87 -22.27 -7.66
C TYR A 60 16.20 -21.59 -8.06
N SER A 61 16.10 -20.51 -8.83
CA SER A 61 17.23 -19.63 -9.11
C SER A 61 16.82 -18.19 -8.91
N VAL A 62 17.74 -17.39 -8.34
CA VAL A 62 17.54 -15.95 -8.16
C VAL A 62 17.25 -15.27 -9.50
N GLN A 63 17.90 -15.72 -10.58
CA GLN A 63 17.68 -15.21 -11.93
C GLN A 63 16.26 -15.50 -12.43
N GLY A 64 15.78 -16.74 -12.31
CA GLY A 64 14.43 -17.12 -12.72
C GLY A 64 13.36 -16.38 -11.90
N ALA A 65 13.54 -16.29 -10.59
CA ALA A 65 12.66 -15.50 -9.73
C ALA A 65 12.64 -14.01 -10.12
N TYR A 66 13.80 -13.41 -10.38
CA TYR A 66 13.87 -12.02 -10.82
C TYR A 66 13.16 -11.80 -12.16
N GLN A 67 13.33 -12.70 -13.12
CA GLN A 67 12.64 -12.65 -14.41
C GLN A 67 11.12 -12.72 -14.24
N VAL A 68 10.61 -13.65 -13.43
CA VAL A 68 9.17 -13.78 -13.15
C VAL A 68 8.61 -12.51 -12.51
N LEU A 69 9.34 -11.92 -11.55
CA LEU A 69 8.93 -10.69 -10.87
C LEU A 69 8.98 -9.46 -11.80
N THR A 70 9.94 -9.42 -12.72
CA THR A 70 10.13 -8.28 -13.65
C THR A 70 9.31 -8.40 -14.94
N SER A 71 8.90 -9.60 -15.35
CA SER A 71 8.07 -9.80 -16.54
C SER A 71 6.65 -9.27 -16.37
N SER A 72 6.04 -9.45 -15.19
CA SER A 72 4.67 -8.98 -14.90
C SER A 72 4.62 -7.48 -14.58
N THR A 73 5.68 -6.92 -14.00
CA THR A 73 5.73 -5.50 -13.61
C THR A 73 6.03 -4.55 -14.78
N ALA A 74 6.48 -5.05 -15.94
CA ALA A 74 6.73 -4.21 -17.11
C ALA A 74 5.45 -3.66 -17.77
N ILE A 75 4.31 -4.33 -17.59
CA ILE A 75 3.00 -3.93 -18.15
C ILE A 75 2.33 -2.87 -17.26
N GLU A 76 2.56 -2.90 -15.95
CA GLU A 76 2.16 -1.86 -14.99
C GLU A 76 3.31 -0.90 -14.68
N ARG A 77 4.03 -0.42 -15.71
CA ARG A 77 4.88 0.75 -15.48
C ARG A 77 3.97 1.87 -14.98
N ASN A 78 4.15 2.20 -13.69
CA ASN A 78 3.54 3.35 -13.03
C ASN A 78 3.52 4.50 -14.03
N ILE A 79 2.33 4.86 -14.52
CA ILE A 79 2.14 5.97 -15.48
C ILE A 79 2.74 7.28 -14.90
N HIS A 80 2.94 7.31 -13.58
CA HIS A 80 3.53 8.40 -12.82
C HIS A 80 4.97 8.13 -12.34
N GLY A 81 5.65 7.06 -12.80
CA GLY A 81 7.00 6.71 -12.33
C GLY A 81 8.01 7.84 -12.54
N ASP A 82 7.98 8.47 -13.71
CA ASP A 82 8.84 9.62 -14.04
C ASP A 82 8.47 10.88 -13.24
N LEU A 83 7.20 11.02 -12.85
CA LEU A 83 6.71 12.10 -12.00
C LEU A 83 7.18 11.91 -10.54
N ILE A 84 7.05 10.70 -10.02
CA ILE A 84 7.42 10.34 -8.64
C ILE A 84 8.93 10.45 -8.47
N TRP A 85 9.71 9.86 -9.37
CA TRP A 85 11.17 9.76 -9.26
C TRP A 85 11.92 10.84 -10.03
N ASN A 86 11.36 12.05 -10.04
CA ASN A 86 12.00 13.21 -10.64
C ASN A 86 13.28 13.61 -9.86
N LYS A 87 14.40 13.79 -10.57
CA LYS A 87 15.71 14.12 -9.99
C LYS A 87 15.78 15.46 -9.26
N VAL A 88 14.86 16.39 -9.58
CA VAL A 88 14.78 17.71 -8.95
C VAL A 88 14.08 17.62 -7.59
N VAL A 89 13.20 16.63 -7.42
CA VAL A 89 12.39 16.50 -6.21
C VAL A 89 13.20 15.76 -5.13
N PRO A 90 13.26 16.27 -3.88
CA PRO A 90 13.92 15.56 -2.80
C PRO A 90 13.34 14.15 -2.59
N THR A 91 14.21 13.15 -2.37
CA THR A 91 13.81 11.74 -2.26
C THR A 91 12.74 11.47 -1.20
N LYS A 92 12.70 12.27 -0.13
CA LYS A 92 11.65 12.19 0.90
C LYS A 92 10.26 12.50 0.34
N VAL A 93 10.17 13.50 -0.53
CA VAL A 93 8.92 13.88 -1.21
C VAL A 93 8.52 12.81 -2.21
N SER A 94 9.45 12.31 -3.03
CA SER A 94 9.20 11.18 -3.93
C SER A 94 8.69 9.95 -3.21
N THR A 95 9.31 9.59 -2.09
CA THR A 95 8.89 8.44 -1.27
C THR A 95 7.49 8.65 -0.70
N PHE A 96 7.18 9.86 -0.26
CA PHE A 96 5.85 10.22 0.23
C PHE A 96 4.78 10.10 -0.87
N VAL A 97 5.01 10.69 -2.05
CA VAL A 97 4.08 10.63 -3.18
C VAL A 97 3.89 9.18 -3.67
N TRP A 98 4.97 8.39 -3.72
CA TRP A 98 4.87 6.96 -4.05
C TRP A 98 3.97 6.21 -3.06
N ARG A 99 4.13 6.45 -1.76
CA ARG A 99 3.26 5.85 -0.73
C ARG A 99 1.82 6.34 -0.85
N LEU A 100 1.61 7.61 -1.15
CA LEU A 100 0.28 8.19 -1.36
C LEU A 100 -0.43 7.50 -2.53
N LEU A 101 0.23 7.40 -3.69
CA LEU A 101 -0.35 6.82 -4.91
C LEU A 101 -0.52 5.30 -4.82
N SER A 102 0.27 4.63 -3.97
CA SER A 102 0.17 3.19 -3.73
C SER A 102 -0.80 2.82 -2.61
N ASP A 103 -1.49 3.80 -2.02
CA ASP A 103 -2.36 3.64 -0.84
C ASP A 103 -1.64 3.00 0.36
N ARG A 104 -0.40 3.42 0.63
CA ARG A 104 0.49 2.87 1.67
C ARG A 104 0.87 3.89 2.75
N LEU A 105 0.05 4.91 2.95
CA LEU A 105 0.25 5.84 4.06
C LEU A 105 -0.38 5.28 5.34
N PRO A 106 0.23 5.51 6.52
CA PRO A 106 -0.29 5.04 7.80
C PRO A 106 -1.46 5.92 8.27
N THR A 107 -2.54 5.95 7.50
CA THR A 107 -3.79 6.62 7.91
C THR A 107 -4.45 5.85 9.05
N LYS A 108 -5.32 6.50 9.84
CA LYS A 108 -6.01 5.77 10.92
C LYS A 108 -6.82 4.59 10.41
N TYR A 109 -7.44 4.70 9.24
CA TYR A 109 -8.12 3.57 8.61
C TYR A 109 -7.15 2.40 8.36
N HIS A 110 -5.99 2.64 7.75
CA HIS A 110 -4.99 1.60 7.53
C HIS A 110 -4.44 1.02 8.82
N LEU A 111 -4.18 1.85 9.83
CA LEU A 111 -3.72 1.37 11.13
C LEU A 111 -4.78 0.51 11.83
N PHE A 112 -6.07 0.80 11.66
CA PHE A 112 -7.15 -0.06 12.11
C PHE A 112 -7.18 -1.41 11.38
N VAL A 113 -7.06 -1.40 10.04
CA VAL A 113 -6.97 -2.64 9.24
C VAL A 113 -5.76 -3.50 9.66
N CYS A 114 -4.64 -2.87 10.02
CA CYS A 114 -3.46 -3.55 10.56
C CYS A 114 -3.58 -3.96 12.04
N GLY A 115 -4.73 -3.74 12.69
CA GLY A 115 -4.96 -4.09 14.10
C GLY A 115 -4.21 -3.22 15.12
N CYS A 116 -3.74 -2.04 14.71
CA CYS A 116 -3.02 -1.10 15.56
C CYS A 116 -3.94 -0.07 16.24
N LEU A 117 -5.17 0.12 15.76
CA LEU A 117 -6.18 1.02 16.32
C LEU A 117 -7.52 0.31 16.54
N HIS A 118 -8.31 0.81 17.50
CA HIS A 118 -9.71 0.40 17.69
C HIS A 118 -10.63 1.14 16.70
N SER A 119 -11.80 0.58 16.40
CA SER A 119 -12.81 1.16 15.50
C SER A 119 -13.20 2.59 15.86
N ASP A 120 -13.11 2.93 17.14
CA ASP A 120 -13.60 4.20 17.72
C ASP A 120 -12.59 5.33 17.46
N SER A 121 -11.38 4.98 17.01
CA SER A 121 -10.25 5.89 16.81
C SER A 121 -9.92 6.12 15.34
N ILE A 122 -10.80 5.74 14.40
CA ILE A 122 -10.55 5.85 12.96
C ILE A 122 -10.98 7.20 12.35
N LEU A 123 -11.64 8.06 13.13
CA LEU A 123 -12.15 9.32 12.65
C LEU A 123 -11.02 10.34 12.40
N CYS A 124 -11.25 11.19 11.40
CA CYS A 124 -10.33 12.22 10.95
C CYS A 124 -9.85 13.12 12.09
N SER A 125 -8.53 13.29 12.16
CA SER A 125 -7.86 14.14 13.15
C SER A 125 -8.27 15.62 13.07
N ALA A 126 -8.80 16.07 11.93
CA ALA A 126 -9.33 17.42 11.77
C ALA A 126 -10.71 17.62 12.41
N GLY A 127 -11.34 16.57 12.97
CA GLY A 127 -12.60 16.68 13.70
C GLY A 127 -13.85 16.78 12.82
N CYS A 128 -13.76 16.45 11.53
CA CYS A 128 -14.92 16.47 10.62
C CYS A 128 -15.79 15.21 10.67
N ASN A 129 -15.55 14.29 11.62
CA ASN A 129 -16.34 13.07 11.86
C ASN A 129 -16.48 12.12 10.65
N VAL A 130 -15.50 12.11 9.75
CA VAL A 130 -15.39 11.16 8.63
C VAL A 130 -14.21 10.21 8.90
N ILE A 131 -14.24 9.00 8.36
CA ILE A 131 -13.12 8.05 8.45
C ILE A 131 -11.87 8.65 7.80
N GLU A 132 -10.73 8.53 8.47
CA GLU A 132 -9.43 8.99 7.96
C GLU A 132 -8.81 7.94 7.04
N ASP A 133 -9.25 7.92 5.77
CA ASP A 133 -8.53 7.25 4.69
C ASP A 133 -7.63 8.25 3.93
N VAL A 134 -6.87 7.77 2.94
CA VAL A 134 -5.93 8.61 2.18
C VAL A 134 -6.65 9.70 1.39
N ILE A 135 -7.78 9.37 0.76
CA ILE A 135 -8.53 10.30 -0.08
C ILE A 135 -9.13 11.41 0.79
N HIS A 136 -9.75 11.03 1.91
CA HIS A 136 -10.29 11.97 2.86
C HIS A 136 -9.20 12.86 3.45
N LEU A 137 -8.11 12.28 3.96
CA LEU A 137 -7.05 13.03 4.62
C LEU A 137 -6.44 14.09 3.69
N PHE A 138 -6.29 13.83 2.40
CA PHE A 138 -5.61 14.74 1.48
C PHE A 138 -6.52 15.58 0.58
N LEU A 139 -7.72 15.10 0.25
CA LEU A 139 -8.59 15.72 -0.77
C LEU A 139 -9.94 16.17 -0.20
N ASN A 140 -10.65 15.27 0.51
CA ASN A 140 -12.04 15.54 0.91
C ASN A 140 -12.17 16.20 2.29
N CYS A 141 -11.13 16.17 3.12
CA CYS A 141 -11.15 16.82 4.43
C CYS A 141 -11.26 18.35 4.25
N PRO A 142 -12.21 19.02 4.95
CA PRO A 142 -12.35 20.48 4.85
C PRO A 142 -11.07 21.26 5.16
N LEU A 143 -10.26 20.77 6.11
CA LEU A 143 -8.97 21.36 6.45
C LEU A 143 -7.99 21.27 5.26
N SER A 144 -7.84 20.08 4.70
CA SER A 144 -6.95 19.85 3.55
C SER A 144 -7.45 20.57 2.30
N GLY A 145 -8.76 20.60 2.07
CA GLY A 145 -9.38 21.34 0.98
C GLY A 145 -9.10 22.85 1.06
N ALA A 146 -9.13 23.45 2.26
CA ALA A 146 -8.75 24.85 2.45
C ALA A 146 -7.28 25.10 2.11
N VAL A 147 -6.38 24.22 2.55
CA VAL A 147 -4.95 24.30 2.21
C VAL A 147 -4.74 24.21 0.70
N TRP A 148 -5.42 23.29 0.02
CA TRP A 148 -5.32 23.18 -1.43
C TRP A 148 -5.89 24.39 -2.15
N TYR A 149 -7.00 24.94 -1.68
CA TYR A 149 -7.56 26.17 -2.22
C TYR A 149 -6.53 27.32 -2.17
N ASP A 150 -5.86 27.49 -1.04
CA ASP A 150 -4.83 28.51 -0.86
C ASP A 150 -3.62 28.26 -1.79
N ILE A 151 -3.16 27.01 -1.92
CA ILE A 151 -2.07 26.64 -2.84
C ILE A 151 -2.46 26.91 -4.29
N ILE A 152 -3.63 26.45 -4.73
CA ILE A 152 -4.11 26.61 -6.11
C ILE A 152 -4.27 28.09 -6.45
N SER A 153 -4.82 28.87 -5.52
CA SER A 153 -4.94 30.33 -5.61
C SER A 153 -3.57 31.00 -5.74
N TRP A 154 -2.60 30.58 -4.92
CA TRP A 154 -1.23 31.10 -4.96
C TRP A 154 -0.50 30.79 -6.28
N VAL A 155 -0.64 29.57 -6.80
CA VAL A 155 -0.05 29.18 -8.10
C VAL A 155 -0.83 29.80 -9.27
N GLY A 156 -2.08 30.23 -9.06
CA GLY A 156 -2.92 30.87 -10.07
C GLY A 156 -3.41 29.91 -11.16
N ILE A 157 -3.57 28.62 -10.81
CA ILE A 157 -4.08 27.60 -11.73
C ILE A 157 -5.60 27.50 -11.55
N PRO A 158 -6.41 27.64 -12.62
CA PRO A 158 -7.83 27.33 -12.54
C PRO A 158 -7.98 25.80 -12.46
N CYS A 159 -8.17 25.28 -11.24
CA CYS A 159 -8.25 23.85 -10.95
C CYS A 159 -9.42 23.58 -10.01
N VAL A 160 -10.18 22.53 -10.30
CA VAL A 160 -11.06 21.87 -9.35
C VAL A 160 -10.29 20.69 -8.77
N LEU A 161 -10.30 20.54 -7.44
CA LEU A 161 -9.68 19.39 -6.79
C LEU A 161 -10.35 18.10 -7.26
N PRO A 162 -9.57 17.14 -7.79
CA PRO A 162 -10.09 15.84 -8.15
C PRO A 162 -10.39 15.00 -6.91
N ASP A 163 -11.18 13.94 -7.10
CA ASP A 163 -11.63 13.02 -6.06
C ASP A 163 -10.64 11.91 -5.71
N ASN A 164 -9.49 11.84 -6.42
CA ASN A 164 -8.45 10.84 -6.17
C ASN A 164 -7.03 11.35 -6.47
N ALA A 165 -6.04 10.72 -5.83
CA ALA A 165 -4.65 11.15 -5.89
C ALA A 165 -4.01 10.98 -7.29
N ILE A 166 -4.48 10.03 -8.09
CA ILE A 166 -3.97 9.79 -9.46
C ILE A 166 -4.40 10.93 -10.39
N ALA A 167 -5.66 11.34 -10.32
CA ALA A 167 -6.18 12.48 -11.05
C ALA A 167 -5.49 13.79 -10.62
N LEU A 168 -5.21 13.95 -9.32
CA LEU A 168 -4.40 15.07 -8.82
C LEU A 168 -2.99 15.06 -9.43
N ALA A 169 -2.30 13.92 -9.38
CA ALA A 169 -0.96 13.77 -9.94
C ALA A 169 -0.93 14.05 -11.45
N SER A 170 -1.98 13.63 -12.18
CA SER A 170 -2.11 13.87 -13.61
C SER A 170 -2.31 15.37 -13.93
N GLN A 171 -3.06 16.09 -13.10
CA GLN A 171 -3.32 17.50 -13.28
C GLN A 171 -2.05 18.36 -13.14
N PHE A 172 -1.15 17.99 -12.23
CA PHE A 172 0.14 18.66 -12.04
C PHE A 172 1.28 18.07 -12.87
N GLY A 173 1.13 16.84 -13.39
CA GLY A 173 2.10 16.19 -14.25
C GLY A 173 1.95 16.52 -15.74
N GLY A 174 0.81 17.09 -16.15
CA GLY A 174 0.55 17.54 -17.51
C GLY A 174 1.23 18.88 -17.84
N THR A 175 1.58 19.07 -19.12
CA THR A 175 2.14 20.30 -19.69
C THR A 175 1.11 21.44 -19.74
N HIS A 176 0.49 21.78 -18.61
CA HIS A 176 -0.17 23.06 -18.50
C HIS A 176 0.91 24.14 -18.57
N ASP A 177 0.66 25.19 -19.35
CA ASP A 177 1.56 26.33 -19.49
C ASP A 177 1.49 27.15 -18.19
N ILE A 178 2.10 26.58 -17.15
CA ILE A 178 2.27 27.20 -15.84
C ILE A 178 3.02 28.50 -16.09
N ARG A 179 2.36 29.63 -15.80
CA ARG A 179 2.89 30.99 -15.95
C ARG A 179 4.37 31.02 -15.54
N LYS A 180 5.23 31.71 -16.32
CA LYS A 180 6.67 31.84 -16.05
C LYS A 180 7.02 32.18 -14.59
N SER A 181 6.13 32.89 -13.87
CA SER A 181 6.28 33.21 -12.45
C SER A 181 6.31 31.99 -11.52
N CYS A 182 5.62 30.90 -11.85
CA CYS A 182 5.53 29.69 -11.02
C CYS A 182 6.60 28.64 -11.34
N ARG A 183 7.28 28.74 -12.50
CA ARG A 183 8.46 27.91 -12.81
C ARG A 183 9.60 28.14 -11.82
N ASN A 184 9.75 29.36 -11.32
CA ASN A 184 10.79 29.72 -10.35
C ASN A 184 10.51 29.15 -8.94
N CYS A 185 9.24 28.91 -8.58
CA CYS A 185 8.89 28.34 -7.28
C CYS A 185 9.13 26.82 -7.23
N LEU A 186 8.91 26.11 -8.34
CA LEU A 186 9.16 24.66 -8.44
C LEU A 186 10.64 24.31 -8.65
N GLN A 187 11.49 25.29 -8.94
CA GLN A 187 12.94 25.13 -9.03
C GLN A 187 13.66 25.52 -7.72
N ALA A 188 12.95 26.09 -6.74
CA ALA A 188 13.49 26.56 -5.46
C ALA A 188 13.08 25.69 -4.25
N ILE A 189 12.40 24.57 -4.50
CA ILE A 189 12.10 23.49 -3.53
C ILE A 189 12.83 22.23 -4.00
#